data_AF-M4F8Z6-F1
#
_entry.id   AF-M4F8Z6-F1
#
_cell.length_a   1.000
_cell.length_b   1.000
_cell.length_c   1.000
_cell.angle_alpha   90.00
_cell.angle_beta   90.00
_cell.angle_gamma   90.00
#
_symmetry.space_group_name_H-M   'P 1'
#
loop_
_entity.id
_entity.type
_entity.pdbx_description
1 polymer ?
#
loop_
_entity_poly.entity_id
_entity_poly.type
_entity_poly.pdbx_seq_one_letter_code
_entity_poly.pdbx_strand_id
1 'polypeptide(L)'
;MARNEEKAQSMLNRFVTMKESENKKPVQRRPYLASECRDLADADKWRHQIMREISRKVAEIQARKGAAEVVSVGAAKEVLFEEEEDVVEEERKEREREREKEEKEREFVVHVPLPDEKMVLLKKKMELLREYASEGLVEQEKEAKAMLNIHR
;
A
#
# COMPACT_ATOMS: atom_id res chain seq x y z
N MET A 1 -17.42 3.60 -10.91
CA MET A 1 -17.37 4.32 -9.62
C MET A 1 -16.08 3.93 -8.89
N ALA A 2 -14.92 4.51 -9.24
CA ALA A 2 -13.65 4.25 -8.54
C ALA A 2 -13.41 5.19 -7.34
N ARG A 3 -14.14 6.30 -7.29
CA ARG A 3 -13.92 7.43 -6.36
C ARG A 3 -14.24 7.14 -4.89
N ASN A 4 -15.06 6.12 -4.60
CA ASN A 4 -15.48 5.81 -3.24
C ASN A 4 -14.58 4.74 -2.61
N GLU A 5 -14.15 3.75 -3.40
CA GLU A 5 -13.16 2.75 -3.01
C GLU A 5 -11.77 3.36 -2.79
N GLU A 6 -11.31 4.26 -3.67
CA GLU A 6 -10.05 4.99 -3.47
C GLU A 6 -10.06 5.82 -2.17
N LYS A 7 -11.21 6.41 -1.81
CA LYS A 7 -11.36 7.16 -0.55
C LYS A 7 -11.35 6.25 0.67
N ALA A 8 -12.03 5.10 0.60
CA ALA A 8 -12.05 4.11 1.67
C ALA A 8 -10.65 3.50 1.88
N GLN A 9 -9.95 3.16 0.79
CA GLN A 9 -8.56 2.69 0.82
C GLN A 9 -7.61 3.78 1.32
N SER A 10 -7.81 5.05 0.95
CA SER A 10 -7.01 6.16 1.50
C SER A 10 -7.20 6.33 3.01
N MET A 11 -8.41 6.16 3.54
CA MET A 11 -8.66 6.20 4.99
C MET A 11 -8.08 4.98 5.70
N LEU A 12 -8.23 3.80 5.11
CA LEU A 12 -7.66 2.56 5.65
C LEU A 12 -6.12 2.63 5.69
N ASN A 13 -5.48 3.08 4.62
CA ASN A 13 -4.02 3.23 4.56
C ASN A 13 -3.52 4.26 5.58
N ARG A 14 -4.25 5.37 5.77
CA ARG A 14 -3.94 6.34 6.85
C ARG A 14 -4.08 5.72 8.24
N PHE A 15 -5.11 4.90 8.45
CA PHE A 15 -5.31 4.22 9.73
C PHE A 15 -4.23 3.17 10.02
N VAL A 16 -3.85 2.37 9.02
CA VAL A 16 -2.79 1.36 9.12
C VAL A 16 -1.45 2.04 9.41
N THR A 17 -1.08 3.07 8.65
CA THR A 17 0.15 3.84 8.90
C THR A 17 0.15 4.53 10.26
N MET A 18 -0.99 5.05 10.72
CA MET A 18 -1.14 5.61 12.06
C MET A 18 -0.94 4.54 13.13
N LYS A 19 -1.54 3.35 12.99
CA LYS A 19 -1.36 2.22 13.91
C LYS A 19 0.05 1.70 13.96
N GLU A 20 0.73 1.62 12.82
CA GLU A 20 2.15 1.29 12.79
C GLU A 20 3.00 2.37 13.45
N SER A 21 2.66 3.64 13.26
CA SER A 21 3.38 4.75 13.89
C SER A 21 3.20 4.78 15.41
N GLU A 22 2.06 4.35 15.93
CA GLU A 22 1.82 4.17 17.36
C GLU A 22 2.71 3.06 17.95
N ASN A 23 2.94 1.98 17.19
CA ASN A 23 3.83 0.89 17.61
C ASN A 23 5.32 1.25 17.46
N LYS A 24 5.67 2.24 16.63
CA LYS A 24 7.05 2.71 16.45
C LYS A 24 7.39 3.71 17.54
N LYS A 25 8.59 3.57 18.13
CA LYS A 25 9.13 4.58 19.04
C LYS A 25 9.19 5.94 18.32
N PRO A 26 8.88 7.05 19.01
CA PRO A 26 8.90 8.37 18.38
C PRO A 26 10.28 8.63 17.76
N VAL A 27 10.28 9.28 16.59
CA VAL A 27 11.52 9.63 15.90
C VAL A 27 12.31 10.58 16.79
N GLN A 28 13.36 10.05 17.43
CA GLN A 28 14.25 10.83 18.27
C GLN A 28 15.10 11.74 17.38
N ARG A 29 15.19 13.02 17.75
CA ARG A 29 16.12 13.94 17.12
C ARG A 29 17.49 13.82 17.78
N ARG A 30 18.54 13.95 16.97
CA ARG A 30 19.91 14.04 17.47
C ARG A 30 20.04 15.21 18.46
N PRO A 31 20.81 15.06 19.55
CA PRO A 31 21.15 16.16 20.44
C PRO A 31 21.85 17.31 19.69
N TYR A 32 21.72 18.54 20.20
CA TYR A 32 22.38 19.71 19.60
C TYR A 32 23.88 19.74 19.92
N LEU A 33 24.23 19.42 21.17
CA LEU A 33 25.62 19.34 21.62
C LEU A 33 26.10 17.90 21.61
N ALA A 34 27.25 17.66 20.97
CA ALA A 34 27.86 16.32 20.92
C ALA A 34 28.20 15.78 22.32
N SER A 35 28.52 16.66 23.27
CA SER A 35 28.81 16.31 24.67
C SER A 35 27.62 15.76 25.44
N GLU A 36 26.39 15.93 24.93
CA GLU A 36 25.18 15.35 25.54
C GLU A 36 25.01 13.87 25.21
N CYS A 37 25.68 13.36 24.17
CA CYS A 37 25.68 11.95 23.80
C CYS A 37 26.67 11.18 24.68
N ARG A 38 26.15 10.41 25.66
CA ARG A 38 26.97 9.64 26.61
C ARG A 38 27.12 8.16 26.25
N ASP A 39 26.35 7.69 25.28
CA ASP A 39 26.38 6.31 24.79
C ASP A 39 27.04 6.25 23.41
N LEU A 40 27.87 5.23 23.21
CA LEU A 40 28.55 4.97 21.95
C LEU A 40 27.58 4.47 20.87
N ALA A 41 26.60 3.64 21.24
CA ALA A 41 25.62 3.11 20.28
C ALA A 41 24.74 4.23 19.69
N ASP A 42 24.31 5.16 20.54
CA ASP A 42 23.59 6.36 20.08
C ASP A 42 24.49 7.27 19.24
N ALA A 43 25.77 7.42 19.60
CA ALA A 43 26.72 8.22 18.82
C ALA A 43 26.88 7.68 17.39
N ASP A 44 27.03 6.36 17.24
CA ASP A 44 27.11 5.72 15.93
C ASP A 44 25.81 5.88 15.15
N LYS A 45 24.65 5.72 15.78
CA LYS A 45 23.35 5.98 15.15
C LYS A 45 23.26 7.41 14.61
N TRP A 46 23.66 8.41 15.39
CA TRP A 46 23.66 9.82 14.95
C TRP A 46 24.70 10.10 13.86
N ARG A 47 25.87 9.46 13.92
CA ARG A 47 26.90 9.53 12.88
C ARG A 47 26.35 9.02 11.53
N HIS A 48 25.72 7.85 11.52
CA HIS A 48 25.10 7.30 10.30
C HIS A 48 24.01 8.22 9.76
N GLN A 49 23.17 8.79 10.63
CA GLN A 49 22.16 9.76 10.22
C GLN A 49 22.80 10.99 9.53
N ILE A 50 23.86 11.55 10.10
CA ILE A 50 24.59 12.69 9.53
C ILE A 50 25.20 12.33 8.18
N MET A 51 25.84 11.17 8.06
CA MET A 51 26.44 10.72 6.80
C MET A 51 25.41 10.56 5.68
N ARG A 52 24.21 10.04 6.00
CA ARG A 52 23.09 9.95 5.05
C ARG A 52 22.54 11.32 4.65
N GLU A 53 22.43 12.25 5.60
CA GLU A 53 22.02 13.64 5.31
C GLU A 53 23.04 14.36 4.42
N ILE A 54 24.34 14.21 4.68
CA ILE A 54 25.41 14.76 3.85
C ILE A 54 25.35 14.17 2.45
N SER A 55 25.26 12.84 2.32
CA SER A 55 25.23 12.17 1.02
C SER A 55 24.05 12.65 0.16
N ARG A 56 22.86 12.80 0.75
CA ARG A 56 21.69 13.36 0.05
C ARG A 56 21.90 14.80 -0.41
N LYS A 57 22.45 15.66 0.46
CA LYS A 57 22.75 17.06 0.10
C LYS A 57 23.83 17.17 -0.96
N VAL A 58 24.84 16.30 -0.93
CA VAL A 58 25.89 16.23 -1.96
C VAL A 58 25.27 15.81 -3.29
N ALA A 59 24.42 14.79 -3.30
CA ALA A 59 23.71 14.36 -4.51
C ALA A 59 22.79 15.48 -5.07
N GLU A 60 22.10 16.21 -4.20
CA GLU A 60 21.26 17.36 -4.59
C GLU A 60 22.12 18.49 -5.22
N ILE A 61 23.29 18.78 -4.64
CA ILE A 61 24.23 19.76 -5.20
C ILE A 61 24.79 19.30 -6.54
N GLN A 62 25.16 18.02 -6.66
CA GLN A 62 25.67 17.43 -7.91
C GLN A 62 24.60 17.45 -9.01
N ALA A 63 23.37 17.07 -8.68
CA ALA A 63 22.24 17.12 -9.60
C ALA A 63 21.98 18.56 -10.07
N ARG A 64 22.06 19.54 -9.16
CA ARG A 64 21.86 20.96 -9.49
C ARG A 64 23.01 21.57 -10.30
N LYS A 65 24.25 21.12 -10.09
CA LYS A 65 25.42 21.62 -10.80
C LYS A 65 25.54 21.12 -12.25
N GLY A 66 24.64 20.22 -12.67
CA GLY A 66 24.63 19.65 -14.00
C GLY A 66 25.74 18.61 -14.14
N ALA A 67 25.40 17.48 -14.74
CA ALA A 67 26.34 16.40 -15.04
C ALA A 67 27.51 16.92 -15.90
N ALA A 68 28.60 17.32 -15.25
CA ALA A 68 29.87 17.61 -15.87
C ALA A 68 30.95 17.03 -14.95
N GLU A 69 31.57 15.96 -15.44
CA GLU A 69 32.72 15.27 -14.88
C GLU A 69 32.42 14.22 -13.80
N VAL A 70 32.28 12.99 -14.30
CA VAL A 70 32.50 11.73 -13.61
C VAL A 70 33.73 11.79 -12.69
N VAL A 71 33.53 11.79 -11.38
CA VAL A 71 34.58 11.40 -10.43
C VAL A 71 34.15 10.13 -9.74
N SER A 72 34.83 9.07 -10.14
CA SER A 72 34.84 7.70 -9.62
C SER A 72 35.19 7.65 -8.13
N VAL A 73 34.23 7.95 -7.26
CA VAL A 73 34.28 7.56 -5.84
C VAL A 73 33.56 6.21 -5.64
N GLY A 74 33.53 5.38 -6.68
CA GLY A 74 32.93 4.04 -6.64
C GLY A 74 33.80 3.00 -5.92
N ALA A 75 35.11 3.22 -5.77
CA ALA A 75 36.01 2.12 -5.39
C ALA A 75 36.42 2.05 -3.90
N ALA A 76 36.11 3.06 -3.09
CA ALA A 76 36.56 3.11 -1.68
C ALA A 76 35.44 2.88 -0.66
N LYS A 77 34.18 2.83 -1.10
CA LYS A 77 33.01 2.65 -0.23
C LYS A 77 32.45 1.23 -0.25
N GLU A 78 32.83 0.42 -1.23
CA GLU A 78 32.32 -0.95 -1.45
C GLU A 78 32.93 -1.92 -0.41
N VAL A 79 34.25 -1.91 -0.21
CA VAL A 79 34.96 -2.99 0.53
C VAL A 79 34.84 -2.97 2.06
N LEU A 80 34.41 -1.88 2.70
CA LEU A 80 34.31 -1.80 4.18
C LEU A 80 32.87 -1.65 4.70
N PHE A 81 31.90 -1.68 3.80
CA PHE A 81 30.48 -1.59 4.12
C PHE A 81 29.69 -2.79 3.62
N GLU A 82 30.20 -3.53 2.61
CA GLU A 82 29.59 -4.78 2.14
C GLU A 82 29.55 -5.84 3.26
N GLU A 83 30.65 -6.29 3.86
CA GLU A 83 30.58 -7.50 4.68
C GLU A 83 29.79 -7.38 6.01
N GLU A 84 29.73 -6.21 6.65
CA GLU A 84 28.94 -6.01 7.89
C GLU A 84 27.54 -5.41 7.63
N GLU A 85 27.37 -4.56 6.61
CA GLU A 85 26.04 -4.05 6.26
C GLU A 85 25.26 -5.06 5.41
N ASP A 86 25.89 -5.95 4.63
CA ASP A 86 25.19 -6.98 3.84
C ASP A 86 24.60 -8.07 4.74
N VAL A 87 25.25 -8.47 5.84
CA VAL A 87 24.66 -9.45 6.77
C VAL A 87 23.48 -8.85 7.54
N VAL A 88 23.54 -7.56 7.88
CA VAL A 88 22.48 -6.84 8.61
C VAL A 88 21.35 -6.37 7.68
N GLU A 89 21.65 -5.96 6.45
CA GLU A 89 20.66 -5.69 5.39
C GLU A 89 20.01 -6.98 4.91
N GLU A 90 20.75 -8.08 4.70
CA GLU A 90 20.15 -9.38 4.36
C GLU A 90 19.24 -9.87 5.49
N GLU A 91 19.65 -9.87 6.76
CA GLU A 91 18.76 -10.24 7.89
C GLU A 91 17.54 -9.33 7.96
N ARG A 92 17.70 -8.02 7.73
CA ARG A 92 16.59 -7.06 7.78
C ARG A 92 15.64 -7.22 6.60
N LYS A 93 16.18 -7.48 5.40
CA LYS A 93 15.44 -7.71 4.16
C LYS A 93 14.78 -9.08 4.16
N GLU A 94 15.38 -10.07 4.81
CA GLU A 94 14.78 -11.38 5.05
C GLU A 94 13.65 -11.28 6.08
N ARG A 95 13.85 -10.57 7.19
CA ARG A 95 12.77 -10.26 8.14
C ARG A 95 11.66 -9.40 7.52
N GLU A 96 11.99 -8.46 6.65
CA GLU A 96 11.01 -7.65 5.91
C GLU A 96 10.27 -8.52 4.89
N ARG A 97 10.95 -9.43 4.17
CA ARG A 97 10.31 -10.41 3.26
C ARG A 97 9.46 -11.43 4.01
N GLU A 98 9.88 -11.89 5.17
CA GLU A 98 9.12 -12.79 6.05
C GLU A 98 7.89 -12.09 6.60
N ARG A 99 8.02 -10.82 7.00
CA ARG A 99 6.87 -9.99 7.39
C ARG A 99 5.94 -9.71 6.23
N GLU A 100 6.45 -9.41 5.04
CA GLU A 100 5.63 -9.25 3.83
C GLU A 100 4.94 -10.55 3.43
N LYS A 101 5.59 -11.71 3.65
CA LYS A 101 4.98 -13.03 3.46
C LYS A 101 3.91 -13.30 4.52
N GLU A 102 4.18 -13.04 5.80
CA GLU A 102 3.20 -13.14 6.88
C GLU A 102 2.03 -12.17 6.67
N GLU A 103 2.27 -10.97 6.17
CA GLU A 103 1.25 -9.97 5.84
C GLU A 103 0.40 -10.42 4.66
N LYS A 104 1.00 -11.01 3.61
CA LYS A 104 0.28 -11.65 2.50
C LYS A 104 -0.48 -12.90 2.91
N GLU A 105 0.03 -13.69 3.86
CA GLU A 105 -0.66 -14.84 4.44
C GLU A 105 -1.80 -14.42 5.38
N ARG A 106 -1.67 -13.25 6.03
CA ARG A 106 -2.69 -12.63 6.88
C ARG A 106 -3.61 -11.67 6.12
N GLU A 107 -3.43 -11.49 4.81
CA GLU A 107 -4.41 -10.80 3.97
C GLU A 107 -5.73 -11.59 4.05
N PHE A 108 -6.61 -11.10 4.92
CA PHE A 108 -7.92 -11.66 5.18
C PHE A 108 -8.77 -11.51 3.91
N VAL A 109 -8.73 -12.51 3.04
CA VAL A 109 -9.60 -12.56 1.86
C VAL A 109 -11.00 -12.92 2.32
N VAL A 110 -11.76 -11.91 2.74
CA VAL A 110 -13.20 -12.06 2.99
C VAL A 110 -13.88 -12.15 1.63
N HIS A 111 -14.31 -13.35 1.25
CA HIS A 111 -15.13 -13.53 0.06
C HIS A 111 -16.50 -12.89 0.31
N VAL A 112 -16.63 -11.62 -0.10
CA VAL A 112 -17.92 -10.92 -0.14
C VAL A 112 -18.64 -11.42 -1.40
N PRO A 113 -19.77 -12.13 -1.28
CA PRO A 113 -20.51 -12.59 -2.44
C PRO A 113 -21.07 -11.36 -3.17
N LEU A 114 -20.43 -11.02 -4.30
CA LEU A 114 -20.93 -10.03 -5.24
C LEU A 114 -22.08 -10.68 -6.03
N PRO A 115 -23.29 -10.09 -6.04
CA PRO A 115 -24.34 -10.58 -6.90
C PRO A 115 -23.91 -10.41 -8.36
N ASP A 116 -23.92 -11.51 -9.12
CA ASP A 116 -23.63 -11.49 -10.55
C ASP A 116 -24.44 -10.39 -11.25
N GLU A 117 -23.84 -9.73 -12.25
CA GLU A 117 -24.49 -8.67 -13.02
C GLU A 117 -25.88 -9.08 -13.53
N LYS A 118 -26.05 -10.38 -13.85
CA LYS A 118 -27.32 -10.99 -14.26
C LYS A 118 -28.39 -10.95 -13.16
N MET A 119 -28.04 -11.23 -11.91
CA MET A 119 -28.98 -11.22 -10.78
C MET A 119 -29.44 -9.80 -10.46
N VAL A 120 -28.53 -8.83 -10.54
CA VAL A 120 -28.86 -7.41 -10.35
C VAL A 120 -29.78 -6.91 -11.45
N LEU A 121 -29.51 -7.28 -12.71
CA LEU A 121 -30.35 -6.92 -13.85
C LEU A 121 -31.74 -7.56 -13.76
N LEU A 122 -31.84 -8.84 -13.37
CA LEU A 122 -33.12 -9.51 -13.15
C LEU A 122 -33.93 -8.84 -12.04
N LYS A 123 -33.28 -8.50 -10.92
CA LYS A 123 -33.94 -7.82 -9.81
C LYS A 123 -34.49 -6.45 -10.23
N LYS A 124 -33.67 -5.63 -10.90
CA LYS A 124 -34.09 -4.31 -11.43
C LYS A 124 -35.20 -4.43 -12.47
N LYS A 125 -35.13 -5.45 -13.34
CA LYS A 125 -36.18 -5.73 -14.31
C LYS A 125 -37.49 -6.07 -13.62
N MET A 126 -37.47 -6.91 -12.58
CA MET A 126 -38.68 -7.23 -11.79
C MET A 126 -39.21 -6.01 -11.04
N GLU A 127 -38.34 -5.16 -10.53
CA GLU A 127 -38.69 -3.93 -9.80
C GLU A 127 -39.41 -2.92 -10.72
N LEU A 128 -38.87 -2.68 -11.91
CA LEU A 128 -39.49 -1.82 -12.93
C LEU A 128 -40.82 -2.40 -13.44
N LEU A 129 -40.89 -3.72 -13.66
CA LEU A 129 -42.16 -4.36 -14.05
C LEU A 129 -43.19 -4.26 -12.94
N ARG A 130 -42.80 -4.34 -11.67
CA ARG A 130 -43.70 -4.18 -10.54
C ARG A 130 -44.23 -2.75 -10.39
N GLU A 131 -43.39 -1.76 -10.68
CA GLU A 131 -43.74 -0.35 -10.52
C GLU A 131 -44.52 0.21 -11.72
N TYR A 132 -44.24 -0.27 -12.93
CA TYR A 132 -44.77 0.33 -14.17
C TYR A 132 -45.64 -0.60 -15.02
N ALA A 133 -45.70 -1.91 -14.75
CA ALA A 133 -46.63 -2.78 -15.45
C ALA A 133 -47.94 -2.88 -14.65
N SER A 134 -49.07 -2.65 -15.32
CA SER A 134 -50.37 -2.98 -14.74
C SER A 134 -50.50 -4.49 -14.61
N GLU A 135 -51.13 -4.96 -13.52
CA GLU A 135 -51.24 -6.38 -13.19
C GLU A 135 -51.84 -7.19 -14.36
N GLY A 136 -52.82 -6.61 -15.07
CA GLY A 136 -53.47 -7.24 -16.23
C GLY A 136 -52.56 -7.42 -17.45
N LEU A 137 -51.60 -6.54 -17.70
CA LEU A 137 -50.68 -6.69 -18.85
C LEU A 137 -49.68 -7.83 -18.61
N VAL A 138 -49.23 -7.98 -17.36
CA VAL A 138 -48.32 -9.06 -16.94
C VAL A 138 -49.01 -10.42 -17.02
N GLU A 139 -50.30 -10.48 -16.71
CA GLU A 139 -51.11 -11.70 -16.76
C GLU A 139 -51.35 -12.14 -18.21
N GLN A 140 -51.71 -11.22 -19.09
CA GLN A 140 -51.83 -11.48 -20.53
C GLN A 140 -50.49 -11.94 -21.16
N GLU A 141 -49.37 -11.35 -20.75
CA GLU A 141 -48.05 -11.77 -21.19
C GLU A 141 -47.73 -13.21 -20.73
N LYS A 142 -48.07 -13.57 -19.48
CA LYS A 142 -47.88 -14.93 -18.94
C LYS A 142 -48.74 -15.95 -19.67
N GLU A 143 -50.00 -15.65 -19.91
CA GLU A 143 -50.92 -16.51 -20.68
C GLU A 143 -50.42 -16.69 -22.12
N ALA A 144 -50.03 -15.61 -22.80
CA ALA A 144 -49.47 -15.68 -24.15
C ALA A 144 -48.18 -16.52 -24.20
N LYS A 145 -47.29 -16.40 -23.21
CA LYS A 145 -46.07 -17.24 -23.14
C LYS A 145 -46.37 -18.71 -22.88
N ALA A 146 -47.36 -19.01 -22.04
CA ALA A 146 -47.83 -20.37 -21.79
C ALA A 146 -48.40 -21.01 -23.07
N MET A 147 -49.19 -20.24 -23.84
CA MET A 147 -49.72 -20.65 -25.14
C MET A 147 -48.63 -20.91 -26.18
N LEU A 148 -47.51 -20.18 -26.09
CA LEU A 148 -46.34 -20.36 -26.95
C LEU A 148 -45.35 -21.41 -26.44
N ASN A 149 -45.63 -22.07 -25.30
CA ASN A 149 -44.79 -23.08 -24.65
C ASN A 149 -43.37 -22.57 -24.30
N ILE A 150 -43.19 -21.25 -24.15
CA ILE A 150 -41.90 -20.62 -23.84
C ILE A 150 -41.75 -20.55 -22.31
N HIS A 151 -41.06 -21.55 -21.77
CA HIS A 151 -40.71 -21.61 -20.35
C HIS A 151 -39.27 -21.11 -20.20
N ARG A 152 -39.10 -19.85 -19.80
CA ARG A 152 -37.79 -19.27 -19.53
C ARG A 152 -37.79 -18.55 -18.20
#